data_AF-A0A7J6N7Y0-F1
#
_entry.id   AF-A0A7J6N7Y0-F1
#
_cell.length_a   1.000
_cell.length_b   1.000
_cell.length_c   1.000
_cell.angle_alpha   90.00
_cell.angle_beta   90.00
_cell.angle_gamma   90.00
#
_symmetry.space_group_name_H-M   'P 1'
#
loop_
_entity.id
_entity.type
_entity.pdbx_description
1 polymer ?
#
loop_
_entity_poly.entity_id
_entity_poly.type
_entity_poly.pdbx_seq_one_letter_code
_entity_poly.pdbx_strand_id
1 'polypeptide(L)'
;MMDFDDYSLLLAATIVTLVALVVGRMLHQRMTHSKAGSSGPRGMSWMEEHMFLSDCFPKEANIRPACNVINCEVFFKDGLPAADKVEKLVKEDLLSFVRFSAVPDVKSHGWKMVDVDLANHIFTYKPVENRRALDAKVDEIVNADLPSDKPLWQVHLLPAATGAEQKDCVVFRCHHTVADGISLVQLLDKVATTPDGKPIKFVNYKAKKAAVQSSILRKIVYNFLYALEWV
;
A
#
# COMPACT_ATOMS: atom_id res chain seq x y z
N MET A 1 29.54 14.41 56.72
CA MET A 1 29.35 15.14 55.46
C MET A 1 29.70 14.15 54.36
N MET A 2 28.70 13.54 53.71
CA MET A 2 28.96 12.55 52.64
C MET A 2 29.25 13.32 51.35
N ASP A 3 30.48 13.22 50.85
CA ASP A 3 30.83 13.59 49.48
C ASP A 3 30.14 12.58 48.55
N PHE A 4 29.02 13.00 47.96
CA PHE A 4 28.48 12.28 46.82
C PHE A 4 29.36 12.62 45.62
N ASP A 5 30.16 11.65 45.19
CA ASP A 5 31.02 11.75 44.01
C ASP A 5 30.14 12.16 42.79
N ASP A 6 30.50 13.25 42.11
CA ASP A 6 29.72 13.86 41.01
C ASP A 6 29.36 12.82 39.92
N TYR A 7 30.19 11.79 39.76
CA TYR A 7 29.94 10.64 38.90
C TYR A 7 28.71 9.82 39.29
N SER A 8 28.46 9.64 40.58
CA SER A 8 27.30 8.91 41.09
C SER A 8 26.01 9.67 40.82
N LEU A 9 26.05 11.01 40.94
CA LEU A 9 24.95 11.90 40.61
C LEU A 9 24.65 11.90 39.10
N LEU A 10 25.69 11.97 38.26
CA LEU A 10 25.55 11.90 36.81
C LEU A 10 25.01 10.54 36.34
N LEU A 11 25.49 9.45 36.94
CA LEU A 11 25.01 8.09 36.65
C LEU A 11 23.53 7.94 37.03
N ALA A 12 23.15 8.42 38.22
CA ALA A 12 21.76 8.39 38.68
C ALA A 12 20.85 9.23 37.77
N ALA A 13 21.27 10.44 37.37
CA ALA A 13 20.52 11.30 36.46
C ALA A 13 20.33 10.65 35.07
N THR A 14 21.35 9.97 34.57
CA THR A 14 21.31 9.26 33.29
C THR A 14 20.32 8.08 33.35
N ILE A 15 20.36 7.29 34.43
CA ILE A 15 19.45 6.18 34.64
C ILE A 15 18.00 6.69 34.74
N VAL A 16 17.74 7.74 35.51
CA VAL A 16 16.41 8.35 35.64
C VAL A 16 15.90 8.84 34.29
N THR A 17 16.74 9.48 33.48
CA THR A 17 16.38 9.97 32.14
C THR A 17 16.04 8.82 31.19
N LEU A 18 16.83 7.74 31.19
CA LEU A 18 16.56 6.56 30.37
C LEU A 18 15.27 5.86 30.80
N VAL A 19 15.03 5.73 32.10
CA VAL A 19 13.78 5.18 32.64
C VAL A 19 12.60 6.07 32.24
N ALA A 20 12.71 7.39 32.36
CA ALA A 20 11.66 8.32 31.93
C ALA A 20 11.37 8.23 30.43
N LEU A 21 12.39 8.05 29.58
CA LEU A 21 12.22 7.84 28.14
C LEU A 21 11.56 6.51 27.83
N VAL A 22 11.95 5.42 28.50
CA VAL A 22 11.36 4.08 28.30
C VAL A 22 9.92 4.07 28.79
N VAL A 23 9.65 4.58 29.99
CA VAL A 23 8.29 4.67 30.56
C VAL A 23 7.44 5.63 29.72
N GLY A 24 7.96 6.77 29.31
CA GLY A 24 7.29 7.71 28.42
C GLY A 24 6.94 7.07 27.08
N ARG A 25 7.85 6.28 26.49
CA ARG A 25 7.60 5.51 25.26
C ARG A 25 6.58 4.39 25.47
N MET A 26 6.62 3.69 26.60
CA MET A 26 5.64 2.65 26.95
C MET A 26 4.26 3.23 27.22
N LEU A 27 4.17 4.38 27.89
CA LEU A 27 2.93 5.11 28.13
C LEU A 27 2.39 5.70 26.83
N HIS A 28 3.25 6.28 25.98
CA HIS A 28 2.86 6.74 24.66
C HIS A 28 2.35 5.57 23.81
N GLN A 29 3.07 4.45 23.76
CA GLN A 29 2.61 3.22 23.10
C GLN A 29 1.31 2.68 23.69
N ARG A 30 1.11 2.72 25.02
CA ARG A 30 -0.15 2.30 25.64
C ARG A 30 -1.29 3.29 25.39
N MET A 31 -1.03 4.59 25.29
CA MET A 31 -2.04 5.59 24.93
C MET A 31 -2.40 5.48 23.44
N THR A 32 -1.44 5.19 22.56
CA THR A 32 -1.71 4.94 21.15
C THR A 32 -2.34 3.56 20.91
N HIS A 33 -1.98 2.53 21.68
CA HIS A 33 -2.63 1.21 21.65
C HIS A 33 -3.97 1.15 22.41
N SER A 34 -4.21 2.02 23.40
CA SER A 34 -5.54 2.16 24.03
C SER A 34 -6.57 2.70 23.04
N LYS A 35 -6.12 3.52 22.07
CA LYS A 35 -6.91 3.87 20.87
C LYS A 35 -7.04 2.71 19.85
N ALA A 36 -6.33 1.61 20.01
CA ALA A 36 -6.50 0.39 19.19
C ALA A 36 -7.66 -0.50 19.68
N GLY A 37 -8.53 0.04 20.55
CA GLY A 37 -9.74 -0.60 21.03
C GLY A 37 -11.05 -0.02 20.46
N SER A 38 -11.03 0.85 19.45
CA SER A 38 -12.26 1.19 18.71
C SER A 38 -12.32 0.42 17.40
N SER A 39 -13.33 -0.43 17.25
CA SER A 39 -13.71 -1.09 16.00
C SER A 39 -14.22 -0.12 14.91
N GLY A 40 -14.03 1.20 15.10
CA GLY A 40 -14.37 2.23 14.12
C GLY A 40 -13.14 2.67 13.31
N PRO A 41 -13.33 3.20 12.09
CA PRO A 41 -12.24 3.75 11.30
C PRO A 41 -11.52 4.85 12.09
N ARG A 42 -10.19 4.77 12.15
CA ARG A 42 -9.35 5.89 12.57
C ARG A 42 -9.73 7.11 11.72
N GLY A 43 -9.89 8.27 12.38
CA GLY A 43 -10.07 9.54 11.67
C GLY A 43 -8.99 9.78 10.63
N MET A 44 -9.26 10.67 9.68
CA MET A 44 -8.28 11.04 8.67
C MET A 44 -7.06 11.66 9.35
N SER A 45 -5.88 11.29 8.88
CA SER A 45 -4.68 12.06 9.17
C SER A 45 -4.71 13.36 8.38
N TRP A 46 -3.94 14.33 8.86
CA TRP A 46 -3.69 15.59 8.18
C TRP A 46 -3.34 15.37 6.70
N MET A 47 -2.42 14.44 6.40
CA MET A 47 -2.01 14.15 5.02
C MET A 47 -3.14 13.61 4.15
N GLU A 48 -3.98 12.72 4.70
CA GLU A 48 -5.11 12.11 3.98
C GLU A 48 -6.14 13.18 3.60
N GLU A 49 -6.44 14.09 4.53
CA GLU A 49 -7.38 15.19 4.34
C GLU A 49 -6.86 16.20 3.31
N HIS A 50 -5.60 16.61 3.41
CA HIS A 50 -5.01 17.56 2.46
C HIS A 50 -4.75 16.97 1.07
N MET A 51 -4.54 15.66 0.97
CA MET A 51 -4.57 14.95 -0.32
C MET A 51 -5.97 14.98 -0.94
N PHE A 52 -7.02 14.79 -0.14
CA PHE A 52 -8.41 14.86 -0.63
C PHE A 52 -8.78 16.27 -1.09
N LEU A 53 -8.39 17.28 -0.32
CA LEU A 53 -8.60 18.69 -0.66
C LEU A 53 -7.69 19.19 -1.81
N SER A 54 -6.70 18.39 -2.20
CA SER A 54 -5.71 18.73 -3.23
C SER A 54 -4.93 20.03 -2.93
N ASP A 55 -4.72 20.34 -1.64
CA ASP A 55 -4.07 21.57 -1.17
C ASP A 55 -2.68 21.32 -0.55
N CYS A 56 -2.14 20.10 -0.72
CA CYS A 56 -0.74 19.79 -0.44
C CYS A 56 0.24 20.59 -1.31
N PHE A 57 -0.25 21.18 -2.40
CA PHE A 57 0.52 22.01 -3.32
C PHE A 57 -0.03 23.44 -3.34
N PRO A 58 0.81 24.44 -3.65
CA PRO A 58 0.34 25.82 -3.84
C PRO A 58 -0.77 25.87 -4.89
N LYS A 59 -1.82 26.67 -4.65
CA LYS A 59 -2.99 26.77 -5.55
C LYS A 59 -2.61 27.23 -6.95
N GLU A 60 -1.52 27.99 -7.04
CA GLU A 60 -0.93 28.51 -8.27
C GLU A 60 -0.44 27.39 -9.20
N ALA A 61 -0.14 26.20 -8.66
CA ALA A 61 0.26 25.03 -9.44
C ALA A 61 -0.89 24.44 -10.27
N ASN A 62 -2.14 24.83 -10.00
CA ASN A 62 -3.34 24.43 -10.75
C ASN A 62 -3.40 22.91 -11.03
N ILE A 63 -3.12 22.13 -9.99
CA ILE A 63 -3.03 20.68 -10.11
C ILE A 63 -4.44 20.09 -10.06
N ARG A 64 -4.73 19.20 -11.00
CA ARG A 64 -6.03 18.51 -11.05
C ARG A 64 -6.14 17.48 -9.92
N PRO A 65 -7.35 17.25 -9.35
CA PRO A 65 -7.55 16.21 -8.32
C PRO A 65 -7.07 14.82 -8.74
N ALA A 66 -7.17 14.48 -10.03
CA ALA A 66 -6.61 13.26 -10.60
C ALA A 66 -5.12 13.02 -10.29
N CYS A 67 -4.33 14.05 -9.94
CA CYS A 67 -2.92 13.88 -9.55
C CYS A 67 -2.74 13.03 -8.29
N ASN A 68 -3.76 13.00 -7.43
CA ASN A 68 -3.76 12.25 -6.18
C ASN A 68 -4.41 10.88 -6.36
N VAL A 69 -4.58 10.40 -7.60
CA VAL A 69 -5.10 9.06 -7.90
C VAL A 69 -3.96 8.13 -8.26
N ILE A 70 -3.82 7.05 -7.50
CA ILE A 70 -2.90 5.95 -7.80
C ILE A 70 -3.59 5.02 -8.79
N ASN A 71 -2.94 4.77 -9.93
CA ASN A 71 -3.43 3.87 -10.97
C ASN A 71 -2.51 2.65 -11.05
N CYS A 72 -3.09 1.46 -11.12
CA CYS A 72 -2.40 0.19 -11.28
C CYS A 72 -2.98 -0.56 -12.47
N GLU A 73 -2.13 -0.85 -13.45
CA GLU A 73 -2.48 -1.64 -14.62
C GLU A 73 -2.02 -3.09 -14.44
N VAL A 74 -2.93 -4.05 -14.65
CA VAL A 74 -2.65 -5.48 -14.52
C VAL A 74 -3.06 -6.18 -15.80
N PHE A 75 -2.09 -6.85 -16.43
CA PHE A 75 -2.31 -7.62 -17.67
C PHE A 75 -2.56 -9.10 -17.38
N PHE A 76 -3.54 -9.67 -18.07
CA PHE A 76 -3.91 -11.08 -17.95
C PHE A 76 -3.57 -11.85 -19.22
N LYS A 77 -2.77 -12.90 -19.07
CA LYS A 77 -2.33 -13.73 -20.19
C LYS A 77 -3.44 -14.64 -20.72
N ASP A 78 -4.24 -15.19 -19.80
CA ASP A 78 -5.16 -16.32 -20.05
C ASP A 78 -6.64 -15.89 -20.02
N GLY A 79 -6.92 -14.63 -20.37
CA GLY A 79 -8.27 -14.07 -20.40
C GLY A 79 -8.55 -13.08 -19.27
N LEU A 80 -9.44 -12.12 -19.53
CA LEU A 80 -9.95 -11.19 -18.53
C LEU A 80 -10.71 -11.95 -17.43
N PRO A 81 -10.54 -11.59 -16.14
CA PRO A 81 -11.37 -12.15 -15.08
C PRO A 81 -12.84 -11.81 -15.33
N ALA A 82 -13.71 -12.81 -15.14
CA ALA A 82 -15.15 -12.62 -15.28
C ALA A 82 -15.66 -11.60 -14.23
N ALA A 83 -16.58 -10.73 -14.65
CA ALA A 83 -17.05 -9.61 -13.83
C ALA A 83 -17.66 -10.07 -12.50
N ASP A 84 -18.36 -11.19 -12.48
CA ASP A 84 -18.94 -11.82 -11.28
C ASP A 84 -17.86 -12.21 -10.24
N LYS A 85 -16.72 -12.73 -10.71
CA LYS A 85 -15.57 -13.04 -9.85
C LYS A 85 -14.92 -11.79 -9.30
N VAL A 86 -14.82 -10.73 -10.12
CA VAL A 86 -14.29 -9.43 -9.68
C VAL A 86 -15.21 -8.82 -8.62
N GLU A 87 -16.53 -8.84 -8.83
CA GLU A 87 -17.50 -8.37 -7.84
C GLU A 87 -17.42 -9.15 -6.53
N LYS A 88 -17.28 -10.48 -6.60
CA LYS A 88 -17.12 -11.32 -5.42
C LYS A 88 -15.86 -10.96 -4.63
N LEU A 89 -14.72 -10.84 -5.31
CA LEU A 89 -13.45 -10.44 -4.71
C LEU A 89 -13.54 -9.05 -4.08
N VAL A 90 -14.21 -8.12 -4.74
CA VAL A 90 -14.45 -6.79 -4.18
C VAL A 90 -15.27 -6.88 -2.88
N LYS A 91 -16.37 -7.63 -2.87
CA LYS A 91 -17.23 -7.78 -1.68
C LYS A 91 -16.51 -8.47 -0.52
N GLU A 92 -15.76 -9.53 -0.79
CA GLU A 92 -15.13 -10.37 0.24
C GLU A 92 -13.81 -9.77 0.75
N ASP A 93 -12.98 -9.24 -0.14
CA ASP A 93 -11.62 -8.79 0.19
C ASP A 93 -11.48 -7.28 0.23
N LEU A 94 -11.94 -6.56 -0.80
CA LEU A 94 -11.73 -5.10 -0.89
C LEU A 94 -12.58 -4.36 0.15
N LEU A 95 -13.88 -4.66 0.23
CA LEU A 95 -14.80 -4.00 1.15
C LEU A 95 -14.59 -4.40 2.62
N SER A 96 -13.77 -5.44 2.88
CA SER A 96 -13.31 -5.76 4.24
C SER A 96 -12.42 -4.67 4.84
N PHE A 97 -11.81 -3.84 3.99
CA PHE A 97 -11.06 -2.67 4.40
C PHE A 97 -12.01 -1.48 4.54
N VAL A 98 -12.15 -0.96 5.77
CA VAL A 98 -13.15 0.06 6.13
C VAL A 98 -13.16 1.27 5.18
N ARG A 99 -12.00 1.72 4.70
CA ARG A 99 -11.88 2.91 3.82
C ARG A 99 -12.44 2.71 2.42
N PHE A 100 -12.51 1.47 1.93
CA PHE A 100 -13.09 1.17 0.62
C PHE A 100 -14.62 1.19 0.64
N SER A 101 -15.22 1.24 1.84
CA SER A 101 -16.66 1.37 2.07
C SER A 101 -17.02 2.72 2.69
N ALA A 102 -16.16 3.73 2.54
CA ALA A 102 -16.33 5.03 3.15
C ALA A 102 -15.96 6.20 2.23
N VAL A 103 -16.55 7.36 2.52
CA VAL A 103 -16.26 8.64 1.87
C VAL A 103 -15.56 9.56 2.88
N PRO A 104 -14.53 10.34 2.47
CA PRO A 104 -13.91 11.36 3.31
C PRO A 104 -14.93 12.40 3.82
N ASP A 105 -14.94 12.65 5.13
CA ASP A 105 -15.67 13.76 5.74
C ASP A 105 -14.70 14.74 6.38
N VAL A 106 -14.39 15.80 5.64
CA VAL A 106 -13.47 16.88 6.05
C VAL A 106 -14.00 17.62 7.28
N LYS A 107 -15.33 17.77 7.43
CA LYS A 107 -15.90 18.51 8.57
C LYS A 107 -15.68 17.77 9.88
N SER A 108 -15.76 16.43 9.83
CA SER A 108 -15.54 15.58 11.00
C SER A 108 -14.09 15.09 11.12
N HIS A 109 -13.18 15.51 10.23
CA HIS A 109 -11.83 14.93 10.08
C HIS A 109 -11.85 13.39 10.05
N GLY A 110 -12.85 12.81 9.38
CA GLY A 110 -13.22 11.42 9.55
C GLY A 110 -13.71 10.75 8.26
N TRP A 111 -14.35 9.61 8.45
CA TRP A 111 -14.85 8.77 7.36
C TRP A 111 -16.34 8.52 7.57
N LYS A 112 -17.12 8.73 6.52
CA LYS A 112 -18.55 8.41 6.50
C LYS A 112 -18.75 7.08 5.77
N MET A 113 -19.22 6.07 6.49
CA MET A 113 -19.57 4.77 5.90
C MET A 113 -20.74 4.92 4.94
N VAL A 114 -20.69 4.21 3.82
CA VAL A 114 -21.73 4.20 2.80
C VAL A 114 -21.93 2.78 2.25
N ASP A 115 -23.13 2.50 1.77
CA ASP A 115 -23.39 1.29 1.00
C ASP A 115 -22.79 1.46 -0.40
N VAL A 116 -21.90 0.53 -0.76
CA VAL A 116 -21.17 0.60 -2.03
C VAL A 116 -22.00 -0.04 -3.13
N ASP A 117 -22.40 0.77 -4.11
CA ASP A 117 -22.98 0.26 -5.35
C ASP A 117 -21.88 -0.06 -6.37
N LEU A 118 -21.60 -1.36 -6.55
CA LEU A 118 -20.55 -1.83 -7.45
C LEU A 118 -20.72 -1.41 -8.90
N ALA A 119 -21.94 -1.11 -9.36
CA ALA A 119 -22.17 -0.61 -10.72
C ALA A 119 -21.52 0.76 -10.97
N ASN A 120 -21.24 1.53 -9.92
CA ASN A 120 -20.53 2.81 -9.98
C ASN A 120 -19.00 2.67 -9.87
N HIS A 121 -18.49 1.47 -9.61
CA HIS A 121 -17.06 1.24 -9.35
C HIS A 121 -16.45 0.24 -10.33
N ILE A 122 -17.20 -0.70 -10.87
CA ILE A 122 -16.70 -1.74 -11.79
C ILE A 122 -17.26 -1.46 -13.19
N PHE A 123 -16.36 -1.16 -14.12
CA PHE A 123 -16.72 -0.81 -15.49
C PHE A 123 -16.15 -1.84 -16.46
N THR A 124 -17.01 -2.48 -17.24
CA THR A 124 -16.57 -3.37 -18.33
C THR A 124 -16.70 -2.67 -19.66
N TYR A 125 -15.61 -2.61 -20.42
CA TYR A 125 -15.55 -1.92 -21.70
C TYR A 125 -15.69 -2.90 -22.87
N LYS A 126 -15.93 -2.33 -24.05
CA LYS A 126 -15.87 -3.09 -25.30
C LYS A 126 -14.43 -3.55 -25.57
N PRO A 127 -14.24 -4.70 -26.23
CA PRO A 127 -12.92 -5.18 -26.58
C PRO A 127 -12.10 -4.15 -27.38
N VAL A 128 -10.86 -3.94 -26.97
CA VAL A 128 -9.92 -3.03 -27.65
C VAL A 128 -9.19 -3.76 -28.77
N GLU A 129 -9.04 -3.11 -29.93
CA GLU A 129 -8.56 -3.76 -31.15
C GLU A 129 -7.05 -3.98 -31.18
N ASN A 130 -6.27 -3.06 -30.61
CA ASN A 130 -4.82 -3.05 -30.65
C ASN A 130 -4.22 -2.34 -29.43
N ARG A 131 -2.90 -2.43 -29.25
CA ARG A 131 -2.19 -1.79 -28.13
C ARG A 131 -2.41 -0.27 -28.06
N ARG A 132 -2.43 0.43 -29.19
CA ARG A 132 -2.64 1.88 -29.23
C ARG A 132 -4.04 2.27 -28.74
N ALA A 133 -5.06 1.50 -29.11
CA ALA A 133 -6.42 1.71 -28.64
C ALA A 133 -6.54 1.45 -27.13
N LEU A 134 -5.82 0.45 -26.61
CA LEU A 134 -5.70 0.21 -25.17
C LEU A 134 -5.07 1.42 -24.47
N ASP A 135 -3.89 1.85 -24.92
CA ASP A 135 -3.17 2.98 -24.31
C ASP A 135 -4.04 4.25 -24.29
N ALA A 136 -4.70 4.58 -25.41
CA ALA A 136 -5.60 5.74 -25.47
C ALA A 136 -6.78 5.63 -24.48
N LYS A 137 -7.32 4.42 -24.29
CA LYS A 137 -8.42 4.18 -23.34
C LYS A 137 -7.94 4.25 -21.89
N VAL A 138 -6.75 3.70 -21.60
CA VAL A 138 -6.11 3.82 -20.28
C VAL A 138 -5.83 5.29 -19.98
N ASP A 139 -5.29 6.06 -20.94
CA ASP A 139 -5.04 7.50 -20.80
C ASP A 139 -6.32 8.28 -20.47
N GLU A 140 -7.43 8.00 -21.17
CA GLU A 140 -8.74 8.60 -20.86
C GLU A 140 -9.16 8.29 -19.41
N ILE A 141 -9.03 7.03 -18.99
CA ILE A 141 -9.41 6.57 -17.67
C ILE A 141 -8.56 7.24 -16.58
N VAL A 142 -7.23 7.21 -16.69
CA VAL A 142 -6.33 7.71 -15.64
C VAL A 142 -6.42 9.23 -15.44
N ASN A 143 -6.78 9.97 -16.50
CA ASN A 143 -6.95 11.42 -16.45
C ASN A 143 -8.34 11.87 -15.96
N ALA A 144 -9.29 10.96 -15.77
CA ALA A 144 -10.61 11.29 -15.26
C ALA A 144 -10.62 11.41 -13.73
N ASP A 145 -11.28 12.43 -13.17
CA ASP A 145 -11.40 12.57 -11.72
C ASP A 145 -12.31 11.49 -11.12
N LEU A 146 -12.07 11.14 -9.85
CA LEU A 146 -12.95 10.25 -9.08
C LEU A 146 -14.06 11.09 -8.41
N PRO A 147 -15.35 10.69 -8.51
CA PRO A 147 -16.45 11.37 -7.85
C PRO A 147 -16.29 11.38 -6.32
N SER A 148 -16.37 12.56 -5.69
CA SER A 148 -16.17 12.74 -4.25
C SER A 148 -17.37 12.34 -3.38
N ASP A 149 -18.50 11.99 -3.98
CA ASP A 149 -19.72 11.54 -3.31
C ASP A 149 -19.76 10.02 -3.06
N LYS A 150 -18.73 9.30 -3.53
CA LYS A 150 -18.63 7.83 -3.49
C LYS A 150 -17.25 7.41 -2.97
N PRO A 151 -17.07 6.14 -2.54
CA PRO A 151 -15.76 5.63 -2.19
C PRO A 151 -14.77 5.83 -3.34
N LEU A 152 -13.60 6.38 -3.05
CA LEU A 152 -12.69 6.91 -4.07
C LEU A 152 -11.81 5.83 -4.71
N TRP A 153 -12.44 4.85 -5.37
CA TRP A 153 -11.75 3.80 -6.12
C TRP A 153 -12.61 3.28 -7.27
N GLN A 154 -11.98 2.75 -8.32
CA GLN A 154 -12.65 2.15 -9.48
C GLN A 154 -11.83 0.97 -10.03
N VAL A 155 -12.52 0.04 -10.68
CA VAL A 155 -11.95 -1.10 -11.42
C VAL A 155 -12.48 -1.02 -12.86
N HIS A 156 -11.58 -0.96 -13.82
CA HIS A 156 -11.91 -0.90 -15.24
C HIS A 156 -11.41 -2.18 -15.93
N LEU A 157 -12.33 -2.93 -16.53
CA LEU A 157 -12.07 -4.17 -17.24
C LEU A 157 -12.02 -3.89 -18.75
N LEU A 158 -10.84 -4.05 -19.33
CA LEU A 158 -10.52 -3.74 -20.73
C LEU A 158 -10.16 -5.03 -21.47
N PRO A 159 -11.15 -5.74 -22.04
CA PRO A 159 -10.88 -6.96 -22.78
C PRO A 159 -10.13 -6.67 -24.09
N ALA A 160 -9.26 -7.57 -24.52
CA ALA A 160 -8.63 -7.53 -25.84
C ALA A 160 -9.56 -8.16 -26.89
N ALA A 161 -9.58 -7.59 -28.10
CA ALA A 161 -10.29 -8.17 -29.23
C ALA A 161 -9.69 -9.53 -29.62
N THR A 162 -10.52 -10.43 -30.15
CA THR A 162 -10.07 -11.75 -30.59
C THR A 162 -8.98 -11.62 -31.66
N GLY A 163 -7.84 -12.27 -31.45
CA GLY A 163 -6.70 -12.23 -32.36
C GLY A 163 -5.80 -10.99 -32.23
N ALA A 164 -6.09 -10.10 -31.29
CA ALA A 164 -5.24 -8.95 -31.04
C ALA A 164 -3.96 -9.32 -30.26
N GLU A 165 -2.90 -8.54 -30.49
CA GLU A 165 -1.58 -8.82 -29.90
C GLU A 165 -1.50 -8.46 -28.41
N GLN A 166 -2.24 -7.43 -27.98
CA GLN A 166 -2.30 -7.02 -26.58
C GLN A 166 -3.06 -8.03 -25.71
N LYS A 167 -2.77 -7.98 -24.42
CA LYS A 167 -3.45 -8.77 -23.41
C LYS A 167 -4.64 -8.03 -22.82
N ASP A 168 -5.58 -8.80 -22.26
CA ASP A 168 -6.64 -8.25 -21.43
C ASP A 168 -6.04 -7.44 -20.29
N CYS A 169 -6.66 -6.31 -19.97
CA CYS A 169 -6.14 -5.35 -19.02
C CYS A 169 -7.19 -5.03 -17.96
N VAL A 170 -6.75 -4.92 -16.72
CA VAL A 170 -7.53 -4.36 -15.62
C VAL A 170 -6.80 -3.12 -15.12
N VAL A 171 -7.51 -1.99 -15.08
CA VAL A 171 -7.01 -0.77 -14.44
C VAL A 171 -7.72 -0.60 -13.12
N PHE A 172 -6.98 -0.71 -12.02
CA PHE A 172 -7.44 -0.36 -10.70
C PHE A 172 -6.99 1.06 -10.34
N ARG A 173 -7.93 1.86 -9.85
CA ARG A 173 -7.71 3.26 -9.49
C ARG A 173 -8.12 3.48 -8.05
N CYS A 174 -7.32 4.20 -7.28
CA CYS A 174 -7.61 4.51 -5.89
C CYS A 174 -7.04 5.87 -5.52
N HIS A 175 -7.84 6.73 -4.89
CA HIS A 175 -7.36 8.03 -4.42
C HIS A 175 -6.40 7.85 -3.24
N HIS A 176 -5.32 8.64 -3.21
CA HIS A 176 -4.23 8.51 -2.24
C HIS A 176 -4.67 8.75 -0.78
N THR A 177 -5.79 9.45 -0.58
CA THR A 177 -6.48 9.58 0.72
C THR A 177 -6.94 8.24 1.28
N VAL A 178 -7.35 7.31 0.41
CA VAL A 178 -7.86 5.98 0.80
C VAL A 178 -6.69 5.05 1.12
N ALA A 179 -5.73 4.95 0.21
CA ALA A 179 -4.60 4.05 0.32
C ALA A 179 -3.32 4.67 -0.24
N ASP A 180 -2.19 4.32 0.37
CA ASP A 180 -0.85 4.59 -0.15
C ASP A 180 -0.28 3.36 -0.88
N GLY A 181 0.91 3.49 -1.46
CA GLY A 181 1.55 2.39 -2.18
C GLY A 181 1.79 1.14 -1.32
N ILE A 182 2.03 1.29 -0.02
CA ILE A 182 2.24 0.14 0.88
C ILE A 182 0.93 -0.60 1.13
N SER A 183 -0.14 0.14 1.41
CA SER A 183 -1.48 -0.38 1.63
C SER A 183 -2.00 -1.09 0.38
N LEU A 184 -1.71 -0.55 -0.81
CA LEU A 184 -2.07 -1.18 -2.08
C LEU A 184 -1.28 -2.47 -2.36
N VAL A 185 0.00 -2.55 -1.97
CA VAL A 185 0.76 -3.81 -2.06
C VAL A 185 0.18 -4.86 -1.11
N GLN A 186 -0.23 -4.47 0.10
CA GLN A 186 -0.91 -5.38 1.04
C GLN A 186 -2.26 -5.85 0.50
N LEU A 187 -3.02 -4.97 -0.13
CA LEU A 187 -4.24 -5.34 -0.83
C LEU A 187 -3.94 -6.34 -1.93
N LEU A 188 -2.94 -6.08 -2.78
CA LEU A 188 -2.54 -6.97 -3.86
C LEU A 188 -2.12 -8.34 -3.34
N ASP A 189 -1.40 -8.42 -2.22
CA ASP A 189 -1.05 -9.69 -1.55
C ASP A 189 -2.27 -10.50 -1.11
N LYS A 190 -3.34 -9.80 -0.69
CA LYS A 190 -4.59 -10.43 -0.28
C LYS A 190 -5.42 -10.92 -1.48
N VAL A 191 -5.49 -10.12 -2.55
CA VAL A 191 -6.40 -10.39 -3.68
C VAL A 191 -5.76 -11.19 -4.81
N ALA A 192 -4.44 -11.13 -4.96
CA ALA A 192 -3.77 -11.75 -6.07
C ALA A 192 -3.43 -13.21 -5.73
N THR A 193 -4.08 -14.12 -6.44
CA THR A 193 -3.86 -15.55 -6.32
C THR A 193 -3.27 -16.13 -7.60
N THR A 194 -2.52 -17.22 -7.48
CA THR A 194 -2.16 -18.06 -8.62
C THR A 194 -3.41 -18.70 -9.24
N PRO A 195 -3.33 -19.26 -10.45
CA PRO A 195 -4.43 -20.03 -11.04
C PRO A 195 -4.95 -21.17 -10.14
N ASP A 196 -4.09 -21.71 -9.27
CA ASP A 196 -4.43 -22.73 -8.28
C ASP A 196 -5.08 -22.16 -6.98
N GLY A 197 -5.37 -20.86 -6.93
CA GLY A 197 -5.96 -20.19 -5.78
C GLY A 197 -5.00 -19.96 -4.60
N LYS A 198 -3.69 -20.11 -4.79
CA LYS A 198 -2.69 -19.88 -3.73
C LYS A 198 -2.27 -18.41 -3.72
N PRO A 199 -1.94 -17.81 -2.56
CA PRO A 199 -1.40 -16.45 -2.51
C PRO A 199 -0.13 -16.31 -3.37
N ILE A 200 0.00 -15.19 -4.08
CA ILE A 200 1.20 -14.91 -4.87
C ILE A 200 2.38 -14.64 -3.94
N LYS A 201 3.53 -15.26 -4.22
CA LYS A 201 4.78 -14.92 -3.53
C LYS A 201 5.48 -13.78 -4.27
N PHE A 202 5.46 -12.58 -3.70
CA PHE A 202 6.28 -11.48 -4.22
C PHE A 202 7.77 -11.82 -4.08
N VAL A 203 8.50 -11.70 -5.19
CA VAL A 203 9.95 -11.86 -5.19
C VAL A 203 10.56 -10.60 -4.60
N ASN A 204 11.11 -10.68 -3.39
CA ASN A 204 11.91 -9.60 -2.85
C ASN A 204 13.28 -9.57 -3.56
N TYR A 205 13.41 -8.75 -4.59
CA TYR A 205 14.66 -8.59 -5.35
C TYR A 205 15.84 -8.07 -4.51
N LYS A 206 15.55 -7.44 -3.35
CA LYS A 206 16.55 -6.99 -2.37
C LYS A 206 16.76 -7.99 -1.23
N ALA A 207 16.03 -9.10 -1.19
CA ALA A 207 16.35 -10.15 -0.25
C ALA A 207 17.77 -10.62 -0.58
N LYS A 208 18.72 -10.32 0.31
CA LYS A 208 20.06 -10.89 0.22
C LYS A 208 19.85 -12.39 0.07
N LYS A 209 20.37 -13.00 -1.01
CA LYS A 209 20.44 -14.45 -1.13
C LYS A 209 20.86 -14.98 0.22
N ALA A 210 20.09 -15.90 0.79
CA ALA A 210 20.45 -16.53 2.05
C ALA A 210 21.92 -16.89 1.95
N ALA A 211 22.74 -16.32 2.84
CA ALA A 211 24.18 -16.55 2.80
C ALA A 211 24.34 -18.07 2.81
N VAL A 212 24.84 -18.63 1.71
CA VAL A 212 25.19 -20.05 1.66
C VAL A 212 26.11 -20.23 2.86
N GLN A 213 25.67 -20.99 3.86
CA GLN A 213 26.51 -21.36 4.99
C GLN A 213 27.67 -22.15 4.40
N SER A 214 28.73 -21.46 3.99
CA SER A 214 29.98 -22.09 3.61
C SER A 214 30.45 -22.83 4.86
N SER A 215 30.63 -24.15 4.76
CA SER A 215 31.09 -24.93 5.90
C SER A 215 32.34 -24.29 6.50
N ILE A 216 32.45 -24.30 7.82
CA ILE A 216 33.57 -23.71 8.56
C ILE A 216 34.92 -24.22 8.00
N LEU A 217 34.96 -25.48 7.56
CA LEU A 217 36.10 -26.10 6.90
C LEU A 217 36.55 -25.35 5.64
N ARG A 218 35.60 -24.90 4.80
CA ARG A 218 35.91 -24.12 3.59
C ARG A 218 36.56 -22.77 3.91
N LYS A 219 36.12 -22.10 4.97
CA LYS A 219 36.73 -20.84 5.43
C LYS A 219 38.14 -21.05 5.97
N ILE A 220 38.36 -22.12 6.73
CA ILE A 220 39.67 -22.45 7.28
C ILE A 220 40.65 -22.79 6.15
N VAL A 221 40.25 -23.64 5.20
CA VAL A 221 41.10 -24.01 4.05
C VAL A 221 41.42 -22.78 3.21
N TYR A 222 40.44 -21.92 2.94
CA TYR A 222 40.67 -20.71 2.14
C TYR A 222 41.65 -19.75 2.83
N ASN A 223 41.48 -19.50 4.14
CA ASN A 223 42.40 -18.64 4.89
C ASN A 223 43.82 -19.23 5.00
N PHE A 224 43.94 -20.56 5.08
CA PHE A 224 45.25 -21.23 5.11
C PHE A 224 45.97 -21.12 3.76
N LEU A 225 45.24 -21.31 2.64
CA LEU A 225 45.78 -21.11 1.30
C LEU A 225 46.18 -19.64 1.05
N TYR A 226 45.37 -18.69 1.50
CA TYR A 226 45.67 -17.25 1.39
C TYR A 226 46.91 -16.84 2.19
N ALA A 227 47.15 -17.49 3.34
CA ALA A 227 48.34 -17.24 4.15
C ALA A 227 49.61 -17.82 3.53
N LEU A 228 49.50 -18.91 2.75
CA LEU A 228 50.62 -19.52 2.03
C LEU A 228 51.04 -18.73 0.78
N GLU A 229 50.15 -17.92 0.19
CA GLU A 229 50.52 -17.00 -0.90
C GLU A 229 51.38 -15.80 -0.42
N TRP A 230 51.50 -15.58 0.89
CA TRP A 230 52.26 -14.50 1.51
C TRP A 230 53.48 -14.95 2.32
N VAL A 231 54.00 -16.15 2.04
CA VAL A 231 55.31 -16.66 2.51
C VAL A 231 56.16 -17.04 1.31
#